data_AF-A0A2V9W896-F1
#
_entry.id   AF-A0A2V9W896-F1
#
_cell.length_a   1.000
_cell.length_b   1.000
_cell.length_c   1.000
_cell.angle_alpha   90.00
_cell.angle_beta   90.00
_cell.angle_gamma   90.00
#
_symmetry.space_group_name_H-M   'P 1'
#
loop_
_entity.id
_entity.type
_entity.pdbx_description
1 polymer ?
#
loop_
_entity_poly.entity_id
_entity_poly.type
_entity_poly.pdbx_seq_one_letter_code
_entity_poly.pdbx_strand_id
1 'polypeptide(L)'
;AFGQGQRIWVLTAPSSIVEYDPATFASKQAIPVPDEVLKSPRIFQMNHQGQMLFAPNSEDPSPDVGKAGEKFWFWDGHAAQMLGRETIRISSQAGSNQKVSESAPWPFLSADGAHLFWFTNQSNRLQRENVELSVSTTFRAWESDNGGKQKQDLTTFDFPECRCPTGSCSETCPEARFWVPEKGVEDYFIITRLVEGQTETQYLSSTLYQQAPGTWSATDLPQPLQRVLDMAEHGSVVISAVLDSGCCGWENQSNDQTLLLSSGKTVVLFDERAKYNNPDYDVSFFTENAKLSPEHAHVAMTIEASAKSSAPIQLSEQGQANPAESLRIRKALTELPVVEVVSAVDPGKRSAFLPHAYLVGWLSEKEILVVENHLLVAYNIATGARRRSTIKVPDPALVFVR
;
A
#
# COMPACT_ATOMS: atom_id res chain seq x y z
N ALA A 1 -9.92 29.07 2.79
CA ALA A 1 -9.00 28.59 3.84
C ALA A 1 -7.58 28.89 3.38
N PHE A 2 -6.75 29.53 4.20
CA PHE A 2 -5.31 29.61 3.90
C PHE A 2 -4.77 28.18 3.97
N GLY A 3 -4.49 27.59 2.80
CA GLY A 3 -4.04 26.21 2.70
C GLY A 3 -2.80 26.00 3.55
N GLN A 4 -2.87 25.09 4.53
CA GLN A 4 -1.65 24.59 5.15
C GLN A 4 -0.87 23.91 4.03
N GLY A 5 0.27 24.50 3.64
CA GLY A 5 1.14 23.92 2.63
C GLY A 5 1.60 22.53 3.05
N GLN A 6 2.02 21.71 2.08
CA GLN A 6 2.48 20.35 2.35
C GLN A 6 3.57 20.30 3.44
N ARG A 7 3.59 19.24 4.22
CA ARG A 7 4.52 19.00 5.32
C ARG A 7 5.34 17.75 5.07
N ILE A 8 6.59 17.79 5.51
CA ILE A 8 7.46 16.61 5.52
C ILE A 8 7.56 16.13 6.96
N TRP A 9 7.27 14.85 7.20
CA TRP A 9 7.40 14.23 8.50
C TRP A 9 8.39 13.07 8.41
N VAL A 10 9.30 12.97 9.36
CA VAL A 10 10.33 11.93 9.38
C VAL A 10 10.33 11.24 10.74
N LEU A 11 10.15 9.92 10.73
CA LEU A 11 10.37 9.08 11.89
C LEU A 11 11.85 8.98 12.21
N THR A 12 12.19 9.21 13.47
CA THR A 12 13.55 9.35 13.99
C THR A 12 13.72 8.51 15.25
N ALA A 13 14.87 7.85 15.34
CA ALA A 13 15.25 7.13 16.55
C ALA A 13 15.53 8.10 17.72
N PRO A 14 15.18 7.75 18.97
CA PRO A 14 14.62 6.46 19.37
C PRO A 14 13.11 6.31 19.15
N SER A 15 12.31 7.38 19.28
CA SER A 15 10.83 7.26 19.28
C SER A 15 10.14 8.59 19.01
N SER A 16 10.52 9.30 17.94
CA SER A 16 9.89 10.57 17.59
C SER A 16 9.63 10.71 16.09
N ILE A 17 8.58 11.45 15.74
CA ILE A 17 8.36 11.95 14.39
C ILE A 17 8.60 13.45 14.37
N VAL A 18 9.40 13.93 13.42
CA VAL A 18 9.79 15.34 13.32
C VAL A 18 9.19 15.95 12.07
N GLU A 19 8.51 17.09 12.23
CA GLU A 19 8.02 17.92 11.13
C GLU A 19 9.13 18.81 10.58
N TYR A 20 9.23 18.87 9.26
CA TYR A 20 10.14 19.74 8.53
C TYR A 20 9.38 20.60 7.52
N ASP A 21 9.90 21.81 7.34
CA ASP A 21 9.47 22.70 6.27
C ASP A 21 9.89 22.16 4.90
N PRO A 22 8.97 22.00 3.92
CA PRO A 22 9.32 21.44 2.62
C PRO A 22 10.28 22.33 1.82
N ALA A 23 10.24 23.66 2.03
CA ALA A 23 11.03 24.62 1.25
C ALA A 23 12.46 24.81 1.79
N THR A 24 12.66 24.62 3.10
CA THR A 24 13.94 24.88 3.75
C THR A 24 14.55 23.66 4.44
N PHE A 25 13.79 22.58 4.62
CA PHE A 25 14.13 21.44 5.47
C PHE A 25 14.44 21.83 6.92
N ALA A 26 13.97 22.99 7.39
CA ALA A 26 14.10 23.39 8.79
C ALA A 26 13.13 22.57 9.64
N SER A 27 13.61 22.02 10.76
CA SER A 27 12.75 21.33 11.72
C SER A 27 11.80 22.32 12.39
N LYS A 28 10.55 21.88 12.59
CA LYS A 28 9.50 22.67 13.24
C LYS A 28 9.18 22.12 14.62
N GLN A 29 8.73 20.88 14.68
CA GLN A 29 8.34 20.23 15.93
C GLN A 29 8.67 18.74 15.91
N ALA A 30 8.80 18.15 17.09
CA ALA A 30 9.00 16.73 17.30
C ALA A 30 7.88 16.18 18.19
N ILE A 31 7.22 15.11 17.75
CA ILE A 31 6.13 14.46 18.46
C ILE A 31 6.63 13.07 18.91
N PRO A 32 6.48 12.72 20.19
CA PRO A 32 6.80 11.37 20.65
C PRO A 32 5.81 10.35 20.06
N VAL A 33 6.33 9.24 19.57
CA VAL A 33 5.55 8.12 19.03
C VAL A 33 5.93 6.83 19.76
N PRO A 34 5.10 5.78 19.74
CA PRO A 34 5.47 4.49 20.31
C PRO A 34 6.74 3.92 19.67
N ASP A 35 7.57 3.23 20.46
CA ASP A 35 8.83 2.61 20.01
C ASP A 35 8.61 1.59 18.89
N GLU A 36 7.45 0.95 18.87
CA GLU A 36 7.06 -0.04 17.88
C GLU A 36 6.88 0.56 16.47
N VAL A 37 6.61 1.87 16.37
CA VAL A 37 6.41 2.55 15.09
C VAL A 37 7.64 2.43 14.18
N LEU A 38 8.85 2.51 14.75
CA LEU A 38 10.09 2.38 13.97
C LEU A 38 10.35 0.95 13.50
N LYS A 39 9.74 -0.05 14.14
CA LYS A 39 9.86 -1.46 13.74
C LYS A 39 8.90 -1.82 12.62
N SER A 40 7.78 -1.11 12.54
CA SER A 40 6.73 -1.36 11.55
C SER A 40 6.19 -0.05 10.97
N PRO A 41 7.02 0.76 10.28
CA PRO A 41 6.61 2.08 9.81
C PRO A 41 5.52 2.02 8.72
N ARG A 42 5.39 0.88 8.02
CA ARG A 42 4.40 0.69 6.94
C ARG A 42 2.94 0.70 7.43
N ILE A 43 2.68 0.38 8.69
CA ILE A 43 1.34 0.42 9.30
C ILE A 43 1.07 1.73 10.06
N PHE A 44 2.02 2.65 10.05
CA PHE A 44 1.84 3.99 10.59
C PHE A 44 1.12 4.86 9.56
N GLN A 45 0.00 5.44 9.97
CA GLN A 45 -0.82 6.30 9.14
C GLN A 45 -0.68 7.74 9.60
N MET A 46 -0.72 8.65 8.65
CA MET A 46 -0.88 10.07 8.93
C MET A 46 -1.79 10.68 7.88
N ASN A 47 -2.80 11.46 8.29
CA ASN A 47 -3.72 12.09 7.35
C ASN A 47 -3.24 13.48 6.89
N HIS A 48 -4.00 14.11 6.00
CA HIS A 48 -3.71 15.45 5.50
C HIS A 48 -3.66 16.52 6.60
N GLN A 49 -4.45 16.39 7.67
CA GLN A 49 -4.40 17.31 8.83
C GLN A 49 -3.16 17.12 9.71
N GLY A 50 -2.41 16.03 9.51
CA GLY A 50 -1.26 15.64 10.31
C GLY A 50 -1.62 14.75 11.50
N GLN A 51 -2.88 14.33 11.67
CA GLN A 51 -3.26 13.33 12.66
C GLN A 51 -2.55 12.01 12.37
N MET A 52 -2.23 11.25 13.41
CA MET A 52 -1.40 10.05 13.28
C MET A 52 -2.04 8.86 13.97
N LEU A 53 -1.86 7.68 13.39
CA LEU A 53 -2.45 6.45 13.90
C LEU A 53 -1.48 5.29 13.71
N PHE A 54 -1.29 4.50 14.76
CA PHE A 54 -0.51 3.28 14.73
C PHE A 54 -1.33 2.14 15.34
N ALA A 55 -1.75 1.22 14.48
CA ALA A 55 -2.76 0.23 14.81
C ALA A 55 -2.32 -1.19 14.39
N PRO A 56 -1.35 -1.81 15.08
CA PRO A 56 -0.93 -3.18 14.78
C PRO A 56 -2.14 -4.13 14.84
N ASN A 57 -2.25 -5.03 13.86
CA ASN A 57 -3.27 -6.08 13.82
C ASN A 57 -2.61 -7.45 13.66
N SER A 58 -3.02 -8.43 14.47
CA SER A 58 -2.52 -9.80 14.38
C SER A 58 -2.92 -10.53 13.09
N GLU A 59 -3.91 -9.99 12.37
CA GLU A 59 -4.34 -10.47 11.05
C GLU A 59 -3.60 -9.76 9.90
N ASP A 60 -2.64 -8.87 10.19
CA ASP A 60 -1.79 -8.30 9.15
C ASP A 60 -0.86 -9.40 8.60
N PRO A 61 -0.89 -9.67 7.28
CA PRO A 61 0.04 -10.61 6.65
C PRO A 61 1.49 -10.11 6.68
N SER A 62 1.74 -8.85 7.07
CA SER A 62 3.08 -8.32 7.27
C SER A 62 3.79 -9.02 8.43
N PRO A 63 5.02 -9.55 8.22
CA PRO A 63 5.73 -10.37 9.20
C PRO A 63 6.14 -9.63 10.48
N ASP A 64 6.02 -8.30 10.51
CA ASP A 64 6.53 -7.44 11.58
C ASP A 64 5.48 -7.07 12.66
N VAL A 65 4.24 -7.54 12.53
CA VAL A 65 3.15 -7.10 13.42
C VAL A 65 2.97 -8.06 14.62
N GLY A 66 3.33 -7.56 15.80
CA GLY A 66 3.16 -8.30 17.06
C GLY A 66 1.69 -8.58 17.39
N LYS A 67 1.45 -9.60 18.25
CA LYS A 67 0.11 -10.07 18.68
C LYS A 67 -0.72 -9.07 19.53
N ALA A 68 -0.36 -7.78 19.53
CA ALA A 68 -1.06 -6.74 20.28
C ALA A 68 -2.11 -6.09 19.39
N GLY A 69 -3.39 -6.42 19.58
CA GLY A 69 -4.46 -5.96 18.70
C GLY A 69 -5.66 -5.31 19.39
N GLU A 70 -5.73 -5.28 20.72
CA GLU A 70 -6.91 -4.76 21.45
C GLU A 70 -6.92 -3.24 21.60
N LYS A 71 -5.76 -2.59 21.48
CA LYS A 71 -5.64 -1.14 21.55
C LYS A 71 -4.68 -0.64 20.49
N PHE A 72 -4.90 0.60 20.05
CA PHE A 72 -4.03 1.29 19.09
C PHE A 72 -3.75 2.70 19.56
N TRP A 73 -2.63 3.25 19.07
CA TRP A 73 -2.19 4.60 19.39
C TRP A 73 -2.75 5.57 18.35
N PHE A 74 -3.28 6.69 18.81
CA PHE A 74 -3.81 7.75 17.96
C PHE A 74 -3.40 9.12 18.52
N TRP A 75 -2.98 10.01 17.63
CA TRP A 75 -2.67 11.41 17.92
C TRP A 75 -3.60 12.30 17.10
N ASP A 76 -4.29 13.21 17.78
CA ASP A 76 -5.45 13.93 17.24
C ASP A 76 -5.13 15.31 16.62
N GLY A 77 -3.89 15.77 16.67
CA GLY A 77 -3.54 17.18 16.43
C GLY A 77 -2.76 17.81 17.59
N HIS A 78 -2.97 17.28 18.79
CA HIS A 78 -2.61 17.95 20.03
C HIS A 78 -2.14 16.95 21.10
N ALA A 79 -2.85 15.83 21.26
CA ALA A 79 -2.60 14.84 22.30
C ALA A 79 -2.64 13.41 21.75
N ALA A 80 -1.82 12.56 22.34
CA ALA A 80 -1.83 11.13 22.09
C ALA A 80 -2.81 10.41 23.04
N GLN A 81 -3.53 9.43 22.51
CA GLN A 81 -4.44 8.56 23.25
C GLN A 81 -4.35 7.11 22.78
N MET A 82 -4.61 6.18 23.70
CA MET A 82 -4.78 4.76 23.39
C MET A 82 -6.27 4.46 23.25
N LEU A 83 -6.70 4.10 22.05
CA LEU A 83 -8.08 3.74 21.76
C LEU A 83 -8.25 2.22 21.75
N GLY A 84 -9.45 1.75 22.10
CA GLY A 84 -9.79 0.34 22.06
C GLY A 84 -10.21 -0.11 20.66
N ARG A 85 -9.88 -1.35 20.30
CA ARG A 85 -10.36 -2.05 19.12
C ARG A 85 -11.40 -3.09 19.56
N GLU A 86 -12.56 -3.09 18.92
CA GLU A 86 -13.57 -4.10 19.17
C GLU A 86 -13.25 -5.40 18.43
N THR A 87 -12.36 -6.20 19.02
CA THR A 87 -12.08 -7.55 18.52
C THR A 87 -13.12 -8.53 19.02
N ILE A 88 -13.73 -9.29 18.11
CA ILE A 88 -14.66 -10.36 18.43
C ILE A 88 -13.95 -11.69 18.24
N ARG A 89 -13.96 -12.53 19.27
CA ARG A 89 -13.61 -13.95 19.16
C ARG A 89 -14.56 -14.77 20.02
N ILE A 90 -15.56 -15.35 19.38
CA ILE A 90 -16.58 -16.16 20.04
C ILE A 90 -16.42 -17.59 19.53
N SER A 91 -16.34 -18.55 20.45
CA SER A 91 -16.37 -19.96 20.09
C SER A 91 -17.53 -20.66 20.77
N SER A 92 -18.21 -21.52 20.02
CA SER A 92 -19.36 -22.28 20.51
C SER A 92 -19.35 -23.69 19.93
N GLN A 93 -19.85 -24.65 20.69
CA GLN A 93 -19.97 -26.03 20.22
C GLN A 93 -21.17 -26.17 19.28
N ALA A 94 -20.96 -26.82 18.13
CA ALA A 94 -21.97 -27.10 17.12
C ALA A 94 -21.95 -28.61 16.80
N GLY A 95 -22.60 -29.42 17.65
CA GLY A 95 -22.54 -30.88 17.57
C GLY A 95 -21.13 -31.41 17.87
N SER A 96 -20.56 -32.17 16.94
CA SER A 96 -19.15 -32.63 16.98
C SER A 96 -18.16 -31.60 16.44
N ASN A 97 -18.64 -30.45 15.98
CA ASN A 97 -17.82 -29.36 15.45
C ASN A 97 -17.78 -28.20 16.44
N GLN A 98 -16.87 -27.27 16.20
CA GLN A 98 -16.78 -25.97 16.87
C GLN A 98 -17.05 -24.88 15.84
N LYS A 99 -17.94 -23.95 16.17
CA LYS A 99 -18.13 -22.72 15.40
C LYS A 99 -17.31 -21.61 16.06
N VAL A 100 -16.46 -20.95 15.28
CA VAL A 100 -15.60 -19.86 15.70
C VAL A 100 -15.95 -18.63 14.88
N SER A 101 -16.34 -17.55 15.54
CA SER A 101 -16.61 -16.25 14.92
C SER A 101 -15.50 -15.27 15.33
N GLU A 102 -14.78 -14.73 14.35
CA GLU A 102 -13.63 -13.85 14.53
C GLU A 102 -13.79 -12.57 13.71
N SER A 103 -13.44 -11.42 14.29
CA SER A 103 -13.36 -10.13 13.60
C SER A 103 -12.38 -9.22 14.33
N ALA A 104 -11.42 -8.66 13.59
CA ALA A 104 -10.48 -7.67 14.09
C ALA A 104 -10.51 -6.41 13.20
N PRO A 105 -11.26 -5.36 13.56
CA PRO A 105 -11.41 -4.17 12.73
C PRO A 105 -10.15 -3.31 12.59
N TRP A 106 -9.86 -2.85 11.37
CA TRP A 106 -8.73 -2.00 11.03
C TRP A 106 -9.18 -0.54 10.99
N PRO A 107 -8.67 0.33 11.88
CA PRO A 107 -8.96 1.76 11.84
C PRO A 107 -8.08 2.48 10.81
N PHE A 108 -8.69 3.44 10.13
CA PHE A 108 -8.07 4.35 9.18
C PHE A 108 -8.49 5.78 9.45
N LEU A 109 -7.56 6.70 9.23
CA LEU A 109 -7.83 8.13 9.39
C LEU A 109 -8.72 8.63 8.26
N SER A 110 -9.69 9.49 8.58
CA SER A 110 -10.30 10.38 7.60
C SER A 110 -9.31 11.45 7.14
N ALA A 111 -9.43 11.96 5.92
CA ALA A 111 -8.58 13.03 5.43
C ALA A 111 -8.95 14.41 6.01
N ASP A 112 -10.23 14.63 6.33
CA ASP A 112 -10.72 15.83 7.01
C ASP A 112 -10.38 15.87 8.51
N GLY A 113 -10.04 14.71 9.07
CA GLY A 113 -9.67 14.51 10.47
C GLY A 113 -10.85 14.51 11.45
N ALA A 114 -12.08 14.38 10.96
CA ALA A 114 -13.29 14.36 11.78
C ALA A 114 -13.67 12.93 12.25
N HIS A 115 -13.29 11.91 11.48
CA HIS A 115 -13.75 10.54 11.66
C HIS A 115 -12.63 9.50 11.60
N LEU A 116 -12.93 8.31 12.13
CA LEU A 116 -12.17 7.08 11.84
C LEU A 116 -13.02 6.16 10.98
N PHE A 117 -12.41 5.61 9.94
CA PHE A 117 -12.99 4.56 9.10
C PHE A 117 -12.53 3.20 9.58
N TRP A 118 -13.43 2.23 9.58
CA TRP A 118 -13.15 0.90 10.08
C TRP A 118 -13.51 -0.13 9.03
N PHE A 119 -12.61 -1.08 8.79
CA PHE A 119 -12.84 -2.18 7.86
C PHE A 119 -12.55 -3.51 8.53
N THR A 120 -13.36 -4.53 8.26
CA THR A 120 -13.10 -5.88 8.78
C THR A 120 -13.67 -6.94 7.85
N ASN A 121 -12.94 -8.06 7.75
CA ASN A 121 -13.48 -9.35 7.33
C ASN A 121 -13.91 -10.10 8.59
N GLN A 122 -15.21 -10.16 8.86
CA GLN A 122 -15.74 -10.99 9.94
C GLN A 122 -15.86 -12.43 9.42
N SER A 123 -15.05 -13.34 9.96
CA SER A 123 -15.08 -14.75 9.58
C SER A 123 -15.90 -15.58 10.56
N ASN A 124 -16.70 -16.50 10.04
CA ASN A 124 -17.43 -17.51 10.80
C ASN A 124 -16.98 -18.88 10.31
N ARG A 125 -16.05 -19.49 11.04
CA ARG A 125 -15.44 -20.77 10.70
C ARG A 125 -16.16 -21.91 11.40
N LEU A 126 -16.40 -22.98 10.67
CA LEU A 126 -16.78 -24.28 11.23
C LEU A 126 -15.54 -25.16 11.22
N GLN A 127 -15.10 -25.61 12.39
CA GLN A 127 -13.90 -26.43 12.52
C GLN A 127 -14.16 -27.70 13.31
N ARG A 128 -13.33 -28.72 13.11
CA ARG A 128 -13.30 -29.94 13.91
C ARG A 128 -11.85 -30.27 14.21
N GLU A 129 -11.51 -30.43 15.49
CA GLU A 129 -10.14 -30.76 15.92
C GLU A 129 -9.08 -29.79 15.35
N ASN A 130 -9.41 -28.49 15.26
CA ASN A 130 -8.60 -27.42 14.65
C ASN A 130 -8.41 -27.50 13.13
N VAL A 131 -9.14 -28.37 12.43
CA VAL A 131 -9.21 -28.41 10.97
C VAL A 131 -10.41 -27.58 10.52
N GLU A 132 -10.19 -26.62 9.63
CA GLU A 132 -11.25 -25.78 9.10
C GLU A 132 -12.06 -26.54 8.04
N LEU A 133 -13.39 -26.60 8.20
CA LEU A 133 -14.30 -27.33 7.32
C LEU A 133 -15.00 -26.39 6.31
N SER A 134 -15.48 -25.27 6.81
CA SER A 134 -16.06 -24.19 6.01
C SER A 134 -15.90 -22.84 6.71
N VAL A 135 -15.96 -21.77 5.92
CA VAL A 135 -16.01 -20.39 6.40
C VAL A 135 -17.09 -19.62 5.66
N SER A 136 -17.79 -18.77 6.39
CA SER A 136 -18.52 -17.65 5.81
C SER A 136 -17.91 -16.33 6.26
N THR A 137 -17.59 -15.46 5.31
CA THR A 137 -16.96 -14.17 5.57
C THR A 137 -17.98 -13.07 5.29
N THR A 138 -18.13 -12.13 6.22
CA THR A 138 -18.92 -10.91 6.03
C THR A 138 -17.96 -9.74 6.08
N PHE A 139 -17.90 -8.97 5.01
CA PHE A 139 -17.18 -7.70 5.03
C PHE A 139 -18.06 -6.61 5.65
N ARG A 140 -17.44 -5.76 6.47
CA ARG A 140 -18.10 -4.57 7.03
C ARG A 140 -17.18 -3.36 6.96
N ALA A 141 -17.75 -2.23 6.57
CA ALA A 141 -17.15 -0.90 6.68
C ALA A 141 -18.10 0.04 7.43
N TRP A 142 -17.58 0.78 8.41
CA TRP A 142 -18.31 1.82 9.14
C TRP A 142 -17.40 3.00 9.47
N GLU A 143 -17.99 4.15 9.77
CA GLU A 143 -17.29 5.31 10.33
C GLU A 143 -17.64 5.52 11.80
N SER A 144 -16.78 6.21 12.53
CA SER A 144 -16.98 6.63 13.91
C SER A 144 -16.41 8.03 14.14
N ASP A 145 -16.69 8.64 15.28
CA ASP A 145 -15.90 9.78 15.75
C ASP A 145 -14.43 9.39 16.03
N ASN A 146 -13.55 10.38 16.23
CA ASN A 146 -12.14 10.17 16.57
C ASN A 146 -11.90 9.42 17.89
N GLY A 147 -12.94 9.25 18.72
CA GLY A 147 -12.89 8.44 19.93
C GLY A 147 -13.31 6.98 19.72
N GLY A 148 -13.64 6.58 18.49
CA GLY A 148 -14.16 5.24 18.18
C GLY A 148 -15.64 5.03 18.54
N LYS A 149 -16.40 6.11 18.77
CA LYS A 149 -17.81 6.07 19.17
C LYS A 149 -18.72 6.59 18.05
N GLN A 150 -20.04 6.51 18.25
CA GLN A 150 -21.04 6.99 17.29
C GLN A 150 -20.89 6.34 15.91
N LYS A 151 -21.07 5.02 15.86
CA LYS A 151 -20.87 4.25 14.64
C LYS A 151 -21.96 4.52 13.62
N GLN A 152 -21.55 4.66 12.37
CA GLN A 152 -22.41 4.77 11.22
C GLN A 152 -21.95 3.78 10.15
N ASP A 153 -22.80 2.81 9.83
CA ASP A 153 -22.48 1.79 8.81
C ASP A 153 -22.36 2.44 7.43
N LEU A 154 -21.32 2.07 6.68
CA LEU A 154 -21.09 2.54 5.31
C LEU A 154 -21.51 1.48 4.28
N THR A 155 -21.00 0.25 4.43
CA THR A 155 -21.34 -0.87 3.56
C THR A 155 -21.12 -2.21 4.26
N THR A 156 -21.90 -3.21 3.87
CA THR A 156 -21.72 -4.59 4.30
C THR A 156 -22.15 -5.54 3.20
N PHE A 157 -21.42 -6.63 3.03
CA PHE A 157 -21.81 -7.70 2.13
C PHE A 157 -21.23 -9.05 2.59
N ASP A 158 -21.94 -10.11 2.24
CA ASP A 158 -21.54 -11.48 2.57
C ASP A 158 -20.85 -12.15 1.37
N PHE A 159 -19.77 -12.87 1.67
CA PHE A 159 -19.23 -13.85 0.74
C PHE A 159 -20.04 -15.15 0.82
N PRO A 160 -20.20 -15.88 -0.30
CA PRO A 160 -20.80 -17.21 -0.28
C PRO A 160 -20.06 -18.14 0.70
N GLU A 161 -20.78 -19.07 1.32
CA GLU A 161 -20.14 -20.09 2.16
C GLU A 161 -19.13 -20.88 1.32
N CYS A 162 -17.91 -20.96 1.84
CA CYS A 162 -16.79 -21.62 1.19
C CYS A 162 -16.37 -22.85 1.99
N ARG A 163 -16.16 -23.96 1.29
CA ARG A 163 -15.66 -25.21 1.90
C ARG A 163 -14.15 -25.25 1.79
N CYS A 164 -13.50 -25.80 2.83
CA CYS A 164 -12.06 -25.79 2.99
C CYS A 164 -11.51 -27.22 2.88
N PRO A 165 -11.41 -27.78 1.66
CA PRO A 165 -11.08 -29.19 1.44
C PRO A 165 -9.65 -29.55 1.85
N THR A 166 -8.74 -28.58 1.89
CA THR A 166 -7.34 -28.75 2.31
C THR A 166 -7.17 -28.68 3.83
N GLY A 167 -8.24 -28.39 4.58
CA GLY A 167 -8.20 -28.17 6.02
C GLY A 167 -7.79 -26.74 6.43
N SER A 168 -7.54 -25.87 5.46
CA SER A 168 -7.30 -24.43 5.63
C SER A 168 -8.18 -23.62 4.67
N CYS A 169 -8.92 -22.64 5.20
CA CYS A 169 -9.79 -21.79 4.39
C CYS A 169 -9.03 -20.62 3.76
N SER A 170 -7.89 -20.19 4.30
CA SER A 170 -7.12 -19.05 3.77
C SER A 170 -6.68 -19.26 2.32
N GLU A 171 -6.47 -20.52 1.93
CA GLU A 171 -5.97 -20.90 0.61
C GLU A 171 -7.07 -21.01 -0.45
N THR A 172 -8.34 -21.11 -0.04
CA THR A 172 -9.44 -21.51 -0.92
C THR A 172 -10.61 -20.53 -0.91
N CYS A 173 -10.75 -19.74 0.15
CA CYS A 173 -11.93 -18.92 0.37
C CYS A 173 -11.68 -17.45 0.11
N PRO A 174 -12.64 -16.76 -0.51
CA PRO A 174 -12.46 -15.37 -0.87
C PRO A 174 -12.55 -14.44 0.34
N GLU A 175 -11.78 -13.37 0.30
CA GLU A 175 -11.82 -12.28 1.27
C GLU A 175 -11.77 -10.92 0.58
N ALA A 176 -12.10 -9.87 1.32
CA ALA A 176 -12.00 -8.49 0.86
C ALA A 176 -10.68 -7.87 1.32
N ARG A 177 -9.82 -7.53 0.37
CA ARG A 177 -8.67 -6.66 0.59
C ARG A 177 -9.08 -5.23 0.28
N PHE A 178 -8.86 -4.32 1.23
CA PHE A 178 -9.19 -2.90 1.08
C PHE A 178 -7.93 -2.08 0.82
N TRP A 179 -8.09 -1.02 0.04
CA TRP A 179 -7.09 0.02 -0.15
C TRP A 179 -7.72 1.39 0.15
N VAL A 180 -6.98 2.23 0.86
CA VAL A 180 -7.39 3.59 1.19
C VAL A 180 -6.27 4.59 0.83
N PRO A 181 -6.60 5.87 0.59
CA PRO A 181 -5.59 6.88 0.32
C PRO A 181 -4.65 7.09 1.51
N GLU A 182 -3.36 7.29 1.23
CA GLU A 182 -2.34 7.50 2.27
C GLU A 182 -2.53 8.77 3.10
N LYS A 183 -3.27 9.75 2.57
CA LYS A 183 -3.61 11.00 3.25
C LYS A 183 -4.89 10.88 4.09
N GLY A 184 -5.42 9.67 4.23
CA GLY A 184 -6.68 9.37 4.89
C GLY A 184 -7.80 9.13 3.88
N VAL A 185 -8.84 8.44 4.33
CA VAL A 185 -10.07 8.24 3.57
C VAL A 185 -10.78 9.58 3.42
N GLU A 186 -10.89 10.04 2.18
CA GLU A 186 -11.71 11.19 1.81
C GLU A 186 -13.14 10.70 1.55
N ASP A 187 -13.53 10.68 0.28
CA ASP A 187 -14.83 10.26 -0.19
C ASP A 187 -14.73 8.97 -1.01
N TYR A 188 -13.62 8.23 -0.94
CA TYR A 188 -13.43 7.00 -1.71
C TYR A 188 -12.50 5.96 -1.07
N PHE A 189 -12.72 4.69 -1.42
CA PHE A 189 -11.81 3.57 -1.15
C PHE A 189 -12.07 2.43 -2.14
N ILE A 190 -11.15 1.47 -2.27
CA ILE A 190 -11.32 0.29 -3.13
C ILE A 190 -11.36 -0.97 -2.29
N ILE A 191 -12.24 -1.89 -2.68
CA ILE A 191 -12.21 -3.28 -2.23
C ILE A 191 -11.88 -4.18 -3.41
N THR A 192 -10.85 -5.01 -3.26
CA THR A 192 -10.56 -6.12 -4.14
C THR A 192 -10.96 -7.43 -3.47
N ARG A 193 -11.78 -8.23 -4.15
CA ARG A 193 -12.10 -9.60 -3.76
C ARG A 193 -11.03 -10.52 -4.31
N LEU A 194 -10.43 -11.34 -3.46
CA LEU A 194 -9.35 -12.25 -3.84
C LEU A 194 -9.41 -13.55 -3.07
N VAL A 195 -8.72 -14.56 -3.60
CA VAL A 195 -8.39 -15.83 -2.94
C VAL A 195 -6.87 -15.92 -2.92
N GLU A 196 -6.24 -16.00 -1.75
CA GLU A 196 -4.77 -15.93 -1.66
C GLU A 196 -4.07 -17.13 -2.32
N GLY A 197 -4.74 -18.29 -2.35
CA GLY A 197 -4.18 -19.53 -2.90
C GLY A 197 -3.02 -20.09 -2.07
N GLN A 198 -2.54 -21.27 -2.44
CA GLN A 198 -1.28 -21.81 -1.89
C GLN A 198 -0.04 -21.31 -2.65
N THR A 199 -0.18 -21.16 -3.97
CA THR A 199 0.93 -20.84 -4.88
C THR A 199 0.77 -19.47 -5.54
N GLU A 200 -0.47 -19.04 -5.76
CA GLU A 200 -0.77 -17.78 -6.45
C GLU A 200 -2.08 -17.19 -5.92
N THR A 201 -2.12 -15.86 -5.78
CA THR A 201 -3.33 -15.12 -5.42
C THR A 201 -4.20 -14.86 -6.64
N GLN A 202 -5.43 -15.35 -6.60
CA GLN A 202 -6.44 -15.08 -7.61
C GLN A 202 -7.25 -13.83 -7.25
N TYR A 203 -7.17 -12.80 -8.08
CA TYR A 203 -7.96 -11.57 -7.93
C TYR A 203 -9.27 -11.69 -8.74
N LEU A 204 -10.41 -11.61 -8.06
CA LEU A 204 -11.73 -11.90 -8.64
C LEU A 204 -12.41 -10.65 -9.21
N SER A 205 -12.47 -9.57 -8.43
CA SER A 205 -13.06 -8.30 -8.84
C SER A 205 -12.56 -7.16 -7.94
N SER A 206 -12.61 -5.93 -8.45
CA SER A 206 -12.38 -4.72 -7.65
C SER A 206 -13.56 -3.77 -7.77
N THR A 207 -13.99 -3.22 -6.64
CA THR A 207 -15.13 -2.32 -6.54
C THR A 207 -14.67 -1.03 -5.90
N LEU A 208 -14.88 0.10 -6.59
CA LEU A 208 -14.66 1.44 -6.08
C LEU A 208 -15.89 1.86 -5.28
N TYR A 209 -15.69 2.25 -4.04
CA TYR A 209 -16.70 2.86 -3.19
C TYR A 209 -16.47 4.35 -3.16
N GLN A 210 -17.53 5.13 -3.40
CA GLN A 210 -17.50 6.58 -3.38
C GLN A 210 -18.64 7.13 -2.53
N GLN A 211 -18.39 8.23 -1.83
CA GLN A 211 -19.41 8.92 -1.06
C GLN A 211 -20.31 9.71 -2.02
N ALA A 212 -21.60 9.37 -2.03
CA ALA A 212 -22.67 10.16 -2.61
C ALA A 212 -23.47 10.83 -1.48
N PRO A 213 -24.32 11.84 -1.77
CA PRO A 213 -25.11 12.51 -0.74
C PRO A 213 -25.94 11.53 0.12
N GLY A 214 -25.48 11.28 1.35
CA GLY A 214 -26.14 10.42 2.33
C GLY A 214 -25.93 8.91 2.16
N THR A 215 -25.17 8.44 1.16
CA THR A 215 -24.92 7.00 0.93
C THR A 215 -23.58 6.75 0.24
N TRP A 216 -22.96 5.59 0.47
CA TRP A 216 -21.83 5.14 -0.33
C TRP A 216 -22.30 4.36 -1.56
N SER A 217 -21.85 4.76 -2.75
CA SER A 217 -22.13 4.07 -4.01
C SER A 217 -20.97 3.14 -4.38
N ALA A 218 -21.31 1.93 -4.81
CA ALA A 218 -20.34 0.93 -5.26
C ALA A 218 -20.35 0.84 -6.80
N THR A 219 -19.17 0.96 -7.41
CA THR A 219 -18.97 0.80 -8.86
C THR A 219 -17.90 -0.23 -9.13
N ASP A 220 -18.24 -1.29 -9.85
CA ASP A 220 -17.27 -2.30 -10.25
C ASP A 220 -16.29 -1.75 -11.29
N LEU A 221 -15.00 -1.98 -11.06
CA LEU A 221 -13.94 -1.63 -11.98
C LEU A 221 -13.88 -2.67 -13.11
N PRO A 222 -13.45 -2.28 -14.32
CA PRO A 222 -13.46 -3.16 -15.50
C PRO A 222 -12.53 -4.38 -15.37
N GLN A 223 -11.56 -4.32 -14.47
CA GLN A 223 -10.62 -5.40 -14.18
C GLN A 223 -10.30 -5.44 -12.68
N PRO A 224 -10.01 -6.61 -12.11
CA PRO A 224 -9.51 -6.72 -10.74
C PRO A 224 -8.12 -6.07 -10.64
N LEU A 225 -7.93 -5.28 -9.59
CA LEU A 225 -6.67 -4.62 -9.28
C LEU A 225 -5.88 -5.47 -8.28
N GLN A 226 -4.66 -5.85 -8.66
CA GLN A 226 -3.81 -6.68 -7.81
C GLN A 226 -3.20 -5.88 -6.65
N ARG A 227 -2.48 -4.80 -6.97
CA ARG A 227 -1.92 -3.86 -6.01
C ARG A 227 -2.21 -2.43 -6.43
N VAL A 228 -3.01 -1.69 -5.67
CA VAL A 228 -3.23 -0.26 -5.87
C VAL A 228 -2.04 0.51 -5.26
N LEU A 229 -1.40 1.38 -6.04
CA LEU A 229 -0.23 2.16 -5.62
C LEU A 229 -0.60 3.59 -5.23
N ASP A 230 -1.52 4.20 -5.99
CA ASP A 230 -2.05 5.53 -5.70
C ASP A 230 -3.36 5.77 -6.46
N MET A 231 -4.14 6.75 -6.02
CA MET A 231 -5.41 7.10 -6.66
C MET A 231 -5.74 8.58 -6.46
N ALA A 232 -6.16 9.23 -7.55
CA ALA A 232 -6.67 10.59 -7.55
C ALA A 232 -7.96 10.73 -6.74
N GLU A 233 -8.29 11.99 -6.40
CA GLU A 233 -9.56 12.36 -5.80
C GLU A 233 -10.75 11.77 -6.58
N HIS A 234 -11.77 11.35 -5.84
CA HIS A 234 -12.96 10.69 -6.36
C HIS A 234 -12.69 9.41 -7.17
N GLY A 235 -11.53 8.75 -6.99
CA GLY A 235 -11.22 7.50 -7.72
C GLY A 235 -11.15 7.64 -9.24
N SER A 236 -10.96 8.85 -9.76
CA SER A 236 -11.02 9.17 -11.19
C SER A 236 -9.83 8.63 -12.00
N VAL A 237 -8.68 8.48 -11.33
CA VAL A 237 -7.43 7.97 -11.88
C VAL A 237 -6.82 7.01 -10.87
N VAL A 238 -6.57 5.77 -11.27
CA VAL A 238 -5.99 4.74 -10.40
C VAL A 238 -4.65 4.29 -10.96
N ILE A 239 -3.63 4.22 -10.12
CA ILE A 239 -2.36 3.58 -10.46
C ILE A 239 -2.34 2.22 -9.78
N SER A 240 -2.16 1.15 -10.56
CA SER A 240 -2.07 -0.21 -10.05
C SER A 240 -0.88 -0.96 -10.63
N ALA A 241 -0.24 -1.80 -9.83
CA ALA A 241 0.74 -2.77 -10.30
C ALA A 241 0.09 -4.13 -10.55
N VAL A 242 0.51 -4.78 -11.64
CA VAL A 242 0.40 -6.22 -11.87
C VAL A 242 1.74 -6.79 -11.43
N LEU A 243 1.70 -7.65 -10.42
CA LEU A 243 2.89 -8.25 -9.84
C LEU A 243 3.18 -9.59 -10.47
N ASP A 244 4.44 -9.99 -10.37
CA ASP A 244 4.84 -11.32 -10.80
C ASP A 244 4.08 -12.43 -10.07
N SER A 245 3.54 -13.40 -10.83
CA SER A 245 2.79 -14.55 -10.32
C SER A 245 3.69 -15.71 -9.83
N GLY A 246 5.01 -15.55 -9.89
CA GLY A 246 5.96 -16.56 -9.47
C GLY A 246 5.84 -16.94 -7.99
N CYS A 247 5.96 -18.23 -7.69
CA CYS A 247 5.89 -18.71 -6.32
C CYS A 247 7.04 -18.08 -5.50
N CYS A 248 6.71 -17.56 -4.31
CA CYS A 248 7.68 -16.95 -3.38
C CYS A 248 8.42 -15.70 -3.89
N GLY A 249 8.02 -15.09 -5.01
CA GLY A 249 8.58 -13.81 -5.51
C GLY A 249 10.01 -13.90 -6.05
N TRP A 250 10.49 -15.11 -6.36
CA TRP A 250 11.82 -15.33 -6.95
C TRP A 250 11.72 -15.74 -8.41
N GLU A 251 10.63 -16.41 -8.80
CA GLU A 251 10.44 -16.95 -10.14
C GLU A 251 9.91 -15.89 -11.11
N ASN A 252 10.70 -15.49 -12.11
CA ASN A 252 10.30 -14.59 -13.19
C ASN A 252 9.38 -15.31 -14.19
N GLN A 253 8.10 -15.49 -13.81
CA GLN A 253 7.14 -16.26 -14.59
C GLN A 253 6.21 -15.38 -15.42
N SER A 254 5.97 -14.15 -14.99
CA SER A 254 5.07 -13.22 -15.66
C SER A 254 5.76 -11.89 -15.97
N ASN A 255 4.99 -10.84 -16.26
CA ASN A 255 5.51 -9.55 -16.67
C ASN A 255 5.04 -8.51 -15.66
N ASP A 256 5.96 -7.96 -14.87
CA ASP A 256 5.62 -6.87 -13.96
C ASP A 256 5.23 -5.62 -14.77
N GLN A 257 4.02 -5.13 -14.52
CA GLN A 257 3.47 -3.96 -15.21
C GLN A 257 2.92 -2.95 -14.22
N THR A 258 3.08 -1.67 -14.53
CA THR A 258 2.32 -0.60 -13.86
C THR A 258 1.33 0.00 -14.83
N LEU A 259 0.08 0.07 -14.38
CA LEU A 259 -1.06 0.51 -15.16
C LEU A 259 -1.64 1.80 -14.57
N LEU A 260 -2.04 2.70 -15.46
CA LEU A 260 -2.86 3.86 -15.17
C LEU A 260 -4.25 3.62 -15.71
N LEU A 261 -5.25 3.57 -14.84
CA LEU A 261 -6.66 3.48 -15.20
C LEU A 261 -7.27 4.87 -15.08
N SER A 262 -7.79 5.40 -16.18
CA SER A 262 -8.49 6.69 -16.19
C SER A 262 -9.61 6.69 -17.21
N SER A 263 -10.80 7.13 -16.80
CA SER A 263 -11.97 7.29 -17.70
C SER A 263 -12.28 6.02 -18.52
N GLY A 264 -12.17 4.84 -17.90
CA GLY A 264 -12.41 3.54 -18.54
C GLY A 264 -11.32 3.09 -19.52
N LYS A 265 -10.19 3.82 -19.61
CA LYS A 265 -9.01 3.43 -20.39
C LYS A 265 -7.90 2.97 -19.47
N THR A 266 -7.14 1.98 -19.92
CA THR A 266 -5.93 1.48 -19.25
C THR A 266 -4.73 1.84 -20.10
N VAL A 267 -3.72 2.44 -19.48
CA VAL A 267 -2.45 2.81 -20.09
C VAL A 267 -1.31 2.15 -19.32
N VAL A 268 -0.36 1.52 -20.03
CA VAL A 268 0.81 0.91 -19.41
C VAL A 268 1.87 1.99 -19.19
N LEU A 269 2.24 2.25 -17.94
CA LEU A 269 3.27 3.21 -17.54
C LEU A 269 4.66 2.58 -17.47
N PHE A 270 4.72 1.32 -17.05
CA PHE A 270 5.93 0.53 -16.94
C PHE A 270 5.62 -0.89 -17.39
N ASP A 271 6.51 -1.44 -18.21
CA ASP A 271 6.49 -2.82 -18.68
C ASP A 271 7.90 -3.37 -18.58
N GLU A 272 8.08 -4.33 -17.67
CA GLU A 272 9.37 -4.95 -17.39
C GLU A 272 9.97 -5.59 -18.66
N ARG A 273 9.24 -6.52 -19.29
CA ARG A 273 9.78 -7.31 -20.40
C ARG A 273 10.08 -6.43 -21.61
N ALA A 274 9.28 -5.40 -21.85
CA ALA A 274 9.57 -4.42 -22.91
C ALA A 274 10.85 -3.62 -22.63
N LYS A 275 11.13 -3.31 -21.35
CA LYS A 275 12.25 -2.44 -20.96
C LYS A 275 13.56 -3.20 -20.76
N TYR A 276 13.54 -4.32 -20.06
CA TYR A 276 14.73 -5.09 -19.67
C TYR A 276 14.96 -6.32 -20.54
N ASN A 277 13.92 -6.83 -21.22
CA ASN A 277 13.96 -8.01 -22.08
C ASN A 277 14.71 -9.16 -21.38
N ASN A 278 14.18 -9.59 -20.24
CA ASN A 278 14.75 -10.53 -19.30
C ASN A 278 14.00 -11.89 -19.23
N PRO A 279 13.41 -12.43 -20.31
CA PRO A 279 12.59 -13.65 -20.21
C PRO A 279 13.39 -14.91 -19.82
N ASP A 280 14.70 -14.93 -20.07
CA ASP A 280 15.53 -16.11 -19.85
C ASP A 280 16.13 -16.17 -18.43
N TYR A 281 15.98 -15.11 -17.64
CA TYR A 281 16.61 -14.99 -16.32
C TYR A 281 15.60 -14.70 -15.21
N ASP A 282 15.91 -15.27 -14.06
CA ASP A 282 15.11 -15.23 -12.85
C ASP A 282 15.37 -13.96 -12.04
N VAL A 283 15.00 -12.83 -12.64
CA VAL A 283 15.11 -11.50 -12.05
C VAL A 283 13.93 -10.69 -12.52
N SER A 284 13.08 -10.28 -11.58
CA SER A 284 11.91 -9.46 -11.87
C SER A 284 12.22 -7.99 -11.58
N PHE A 285 11.81 -7.07 -12.44
CA PHE A 285 11.90 -5.62 -12.23
C PHE A 285 10.49 -5.07 -12.07
N PHE A 286 10.17 -4.55 -10.88
CA PHE A 286 8.81 -4.16 -10.53
C PHE A 286 8.74 -2.76 -9.95
N THR A 287 7.55 -2.19 -9.95
CA THR A 287 7.28 -0.88 -9.33
C THR A 287 6.89 -1.09 -7.87
N GLU A 288 7.77 -0.74 -6.93
CA GLU A 288 7.51 -0.88 -5.50
C GLU A 288 6.55 0.20 -4.99
N ASN A 289 6.67 1.43 -5.48
CA ASN A 289 5.73 2.50 -5.20
C ASN A 289 5.52 3.41 -6.41
N ALA A 290 4.36 4.06 -6.46
CA ALA A 290 4.05 5.10 -7.44
C ALA A 290 3.21 6.19 -6.80
N LYS A 291 3.35 7.42 -7.30
CA LYS A 291 2.58 8.58 -6.86
C LYS A 291 2.15 9.44 -8.03
N LEU A 292 0.88 9.82 -8.02
CA LEU A 292 0.30 10.75 -8.97
C LEU A 292 0.64 12.19 -8.54
N SER A 293 1.05 13.01 -9.52
CA SER A 293 1.23 14.45 -9.30
C SER A 293 -0.10 15.13 -8.96
N PRO A 294 -0.09 16.27 -8.24
CA PRO A 294 -1.32 16.97 -7.84
C PRO A 294 -2.29 17.31 -8.98
N GLU A 295 -1.81 17.65 -10.18
CA GLU A 295 -2.65 17.92 -11.36
C GLU A 295 -2.79 16.69 -12.27
N HIS A 296 -2.33 15.52 -11.81
CA HIS A 296 -2.41 14.24 -12.50
C HIS A 296 -1.68 14.18 -13.85
N ALA A 297 -0.80 15.14 -14.15
CA ALA A 297 -0.09 15.21 -15.42
C ALA A 297 1.10 14.23 -15.48
N HIS A 298 1.68 13.91 -14.34
CA HIS A 298 2.85 13.04 -14.18
C HIS A 298 2.62 11.94 -13.15
N VAL A 299 3.33 10.84 -13.34
CA VAL A 299 3.44 9.75 -12.38
C VAL A 299 4.91 9.52 -12.05
N ALA A 300 5.24 9.56 -10.77
CA ALA A 300 6.56 9.19 -10.27
C ALA A 300 6.51 7.76 -9.73
N MET A 301 7.50 6.94 -10.04
CA MET A 301 7.55 5.51 -9.69
C MET A 301 8.93 5.16 -9.15
N THR A 302 9.00 4.37 -8.08
CA THR A 302 10.25 3.67 -7.70
C THR A 302 10.23 2.28 -8.31
N ILE A 303 11.23 2.00 -9.14
CA ILE A 303 11.45 0.69 -9.74
C ILE A 303 12.57 -0.01 -8.95
N GLU A 304 12.30 -1.25 -8.57
CA GLU A 304 13.22 -2.16 -7.88
C GLU A 304 13.42 -3.45 -8.68
N ALA A 305 14.30 -4.32 -8.19
CA ALA A 305 14.46 -5.65 -8.73
C ALA A 305 14.52 -6.69 -7.61
N SER A 306 14.07 -7.91 -7.90
CA SER A 306 14.14 -9.05 -6.97
C SER A 306 15.58 -9.46 -6.65
N ALA A 307 16.53 -9.16 -7.56
CA ALA A 307 17.95 -9.47 -7.39
C ALA A 307 18.82 -8.22 -7.17
N LYS A 308 19.86 -8.39 -6.34
CA LYS A 308 20.92 -7.38 -6.17
C LYS A 308 21.96 -7.49 -7.28
N SER A 309 22.59 -6.38 -7.66
CA SER A 309 23.66 -6.35 -8.67
C SER A 309 24.85 -7.27 -8.35
N SER A 310 25.13 -7.52 -7.07
CA SER A 310 26.20 -8.39 -6.59
C SER A 310 25.80 -9.88 -6.51
N ALA A 311 24.52 -10.21 -6.68
CA ALA A 311 24.03 -11.58 -6.54
C ALA A 311 24.21 -12.36 -7.86
N PRO A 312 24.35 -13.70 -7.78
CA PRO A 312 24.17 -14.57 -8.94
C PRO A 312 22.75 -14.40 -9.50
N ILE A 313 22.63 -14.36 -10.82
CA ILE A 313 21.35 -14.31 -11.55
C ILE A 313 21.13 -15.72 -12.08
N GLN A 314 20.01 -16.35 -11.69
CA GLN A 314 19.65 -17.69 -12.13
C GLN A 314 18.93 -17.62 -13.47
N LEU A 315 18.90 -18.74 -14.20
CA LEU A 315 18.03 -18.85 -15.38
C LEU A 315 16.60 -19.10 -14.90
N SER A 316 15.63 -18.57 -15.64
CA SER A 316 14.23 -18.96 -15.44
C SER A 316 14.05 -20.44 -15.81
N GLU A 317 12.98 -21.08 -15.35
CA GLU A 317 12.74 -22.53 -15.54
C GLU A 317 12.82 -22.96 -17.02
N GLN A 318 12.36 -22.10 -17.93
CA GLN A 318 12.39 -22.32 -19.38
C GLN A 318 13.48 -21.51 -20.09
N GLY A 319 14.29 -20.77 -19.34
CA GLY A 319 15.25 -19.81 -19.86
C GLY A 319 16.49 -20.45 -20.48
N GLN A 320 17.00 -19.82 -21.54
CA GLN A 320 18.26 -20.22 -22.18
C GLN A 320 19.40 -19.27 -21.83
N ALA A 321 20.58 -19.83 -21.59
CA ALA A 321 21.76 -19.04 -21.27
C ALA A 321 22.11 -18.05 -22.39
N ASN A 322 21.81 -16.77 -22.15
CA ASN A 322 22.07 -15.67 -23.07
C ASN A 322 23.05 -14.67 -22.43
N PRO A 323 24.35 -14.68 -22.79
CA PRO A 323 25.34 -13.80 -22.18
C PRO A 323 25.07 -12.31 -22.40
N ALA A 324 24.49 -11.93 -23.54
CA ALA A 324 24.19 -10.54 -23.86
C ALA A 324 23.05 -9.99 -22.98
N GLU A 325 22.03 -10.81 -22.75
CA GLU A 325 20.94 -10.49 -21.83
C GLU A 325 21.41 -10.41 -20.38
N SER A 326 22.22 -11.38 -19.91
CA SER A 326 22.80 -11.33 -18.57
C SER A 326 23.59 -10.04 -18.34
N LEU A 327 24.40 -9.62 -19.31
CA LEU A 327 25.18 -8.40 -19.22
C LEU A 327 24.30 -7.14 -19.18
N ARG A 328 23.20 -7.13 -19.95
CA ARG A 328 22.19 -6.05 -19.90
C ARG A 328 21.50 -5.99 -18.54
N ILE A 329 21.04 -7.12 -18.01
CA ILE A 329 20.42 -7.21 -16.68
C ILE A 329 21.39 -6.71 -15.62
N ARG A 330 22.65 -7.20 -15.61
CA ARG A 330 23.65 -6.75 -14.65
C ARG A 330 23.90 -5.25 -14.71
N LYS A 331 23.96 -4.67 -15.91
CA LYS A 331 24.07 -3.23 -16.08
C LYS A 331 22.86 -2.50 -15.49
N ALA A 332 21.65 -2.94 -15.79
CA ALA A 332 20.43 -2.36 -15.22
C ALA A 332 20.40 -2.42 -13.69
N LEU A 333 20.80 -3.56 -13.10
CA LEU A 333 20.86 -3.73 -11.64
C LEU A 333 21.83 -2.75 -10.96
N THR A 334 22.83 -2.21 -11.67
CA THR A 334 23.74 -1.21 -11.10
C THR A 334 23.12 0.17 -10.92
N GLU A 335 21.95 0.44 -11.50
CA GLU A 335 21.27 1.75 -11.38
C GLU A 335 20.14 1.73 -10.35
N LEU A 336 19.73 0.54 -9.91
CA LEU A 336 18.60 0.35 -9.00
C LEU A 336 18.98 0.61 -7.53
N PRO A 337 18.01 0.98 -6.68
CA PRO A 337 16.63 1.37 -7.01
C PRO A 337 16.59 2.67 -7.83
N VAL A 338 15.59 2.87 -8.68
CA VAL A 338 15.51 4.06 -9.54
C VAL A 338 14.15 4.74 -9.42
N VAL A 339 14.16 6.07 -9.31
CA VAL A 339 12.94 6.87 -9.47
C VAL A 339 12.80 7.31 -10.92
N GLU A 340 11.71 6.91 -11.56
CA GLU A 340 11.33 7.31 -12.91
C GLU A 340 10.07 8.18 -12.86
N VAL A 341 10.07 9.30 -13.59
CA VAL A 341 8.89 10.16 -13.73
C VAL A 341 8.46 10.18 -15.18
N VAL A 342 7.22 9.79 -15.45
CA VAL A 342 6.62 9.73 -16.78
C VAL A 342 5.40 10.64 -16.89
N SER A 343 5.05 11.04 -18.11
CA SER A 343 3.78 11.72 -18.38
C SER A 343 2.62 10.72 -18.31
N ALA A 344 1.53 11.09 -17.66
CA ALA A 344 0.31 10.28 -17.56
C ALA A 344 -0.40 10.14 -18.93
N VAL A 345 -0.22 11.11 -19.83
CA VAL A 345 -0.85 11.15 -21.16
C VAL A 345 0.03 10.50 -22.22
N ASP A 346 1.35 10.55 -22.04
CA ASP A 346 2.34 9.97 -22.96
C ASP A 346 3.42 9.25 -22.15
N PRO A 347 3.18 7.99 -21.75
CA PRO A 347 4.10 7.26 -20.88
C PRO A 347 5.50 7.07 -21.48
N GLY A 348 5.63 7.11 -22.81
CA GLY A 348 6.94 7.06 -23.48
C GLY A 348 7.80 8.29 -23.21
N LYS A 349 7.20 9.40 -22.78
CA LYS A 349 7.89 10.63 -22.43
C LYS A 349 8.31 10.62 -20.97
N ARG A 350 9.57 10.24 -20.76
CA ARG A 350 10.25 10.32 -19.45
C ARG A 350 10.67 11.75 -19.14
N SER A 351 10.23 12.27 -18.00
CA SER A 351 10.57 13.61 -17.49
C SER A 351 11.76 13.57 -16.54
N ALA A 352 11.95 12.48 -15.79
CA ALA A 352 13.10 12.31 -14.91
C ALA A 352 13.52 10.84 -14.75
N PHE A 353 14.80 10.62 -14.49
CA PHE A 353 15.39 9.31 -14.18
C PHE A 353 16.49 9.51 -13.13
N LEU A 354 16.28 8.98 -11.92
CA LEU A 354 17.14 9.21 -10.75
C LEU A 354 17.60 7.85 -10.21
N PRO A 355 18.80 7.38 -10.59
CA PRO A 355 19.35 6.13 -10.06
C PRO A 355 19.71 6.27 -8.57
N HIS A 356 19.67 5.16 -7.85
CA HIS A 356 19.92 5.05 -6.40
C HIS A 356 19.05 5.99 -5.55
N ALA A 357 17.79 6.12 -5.92
CA ALA A 357 16.82 6.95 -5.24
C ALA A 357 15.53 6.19 -4.96
N TYR A 358 14.85 6.60 -3.90
CA TYR A 358 13.51 6.14 -3.53
C TYR A 358 12.54 7.31 -3.54
N LEU A 359 11.38 7.14 -4.16
CA LEU A 359 10.31 8.13 -4.14
C LEU A 359 9.64 8.16 -2.76
N VAL A 360 9.45 9.36 -2.23
CA VAL A 360 8.61 9.61 -1.05
C VAL A 360 7.25 10.18 -1.46
N GLY A 361 7.24 11.19 -2.34
CA GLY A 361 6.01 11.83 -2.79
C GLY A 361 6.24 13.13 -3.55
N TRP A 362 5.14 13.82 -3.89
CA TRP A 362 5.18 15.11 -4.59
C TRP A 362 5.14 16.28 -3.61
N LEU A 363 6.10 17.21 -3.73
CA LEU A 363 6.13 18.50 -3.01
C LEU A 363 5.31 19.60 -3.71
N SER A 364 5.16 19.47 -5.02
CA SER A 364 4.34 20.32 -5.89
C SER A 364 4.17 19.62 -7.24
N GLU A 365 3.45 20.21 -8.18
CA GLU A 365 3.31 19.67 -9.55
C GLU A 365 4.66 19.47 -10.27
N LYS A 366 5.71 20.19 -9.88
CA LYS A 366 7.02 20.15 -10.55
C LYS A 366 8.15 19.65 -9.68
N GLU A 367 7.89 19.32 -8.42
CA GLU A 367 8.93 18.94 -7.45
C GLU A 367 8.53 17.67 -6.72
N ILE A 368 9.40 16.67 -6.76
CA ILE A 368 9.27 15.43 -5.99
C ILE A 368 10.24 15.42 -4.82
N LEU A 369 9.88 14.72 -3.74
CA LEU A 369 10.77 14.39 -2.64
C LEU A 369 11.26 12.95 -2.82
N VAL A 370 12.58 12.78 -2.77
CA VAL A 370 13.24 11.46 -2.85
C VAL A 370 14.22 11.29 -1.69
N VAL A 371 14.49 10.03 -1.35
CA VAL A 371 15.65 9.64 -0.53
C VAL A 371 16.78 9.22 -1.46
N GLU A 372 17.87 9.96 -1.46
CA GLU A 372 19.08 9.71 -2.25
C GLU A 372 20.28 9.64 -1.30
N ASN A 373 21.05 8.55 -1.33
CA ASN A 373 22.19 8.35 -0.43
C ASN A 373 21.86 8.58 1.06
N HIS A 374 20.70 8.08 1.50
CA HIS A 374 20.14 8.27 2.85
C HIS A 374 19.88 9.72 3.27
N LEU A 375 19.73 10.65 2.31
CA LEU A 375 19.37 12.04 2.56
C LEU A 375 18.07 12.40 1.84
N LEU A 376 17.27 13.28 2.45
CA LEU A 376 16.13 13.87 1.76
C LEU A 376 16.59 14.89 0.73
N VAL A 377 16.08 14.74 -0.50
CA VAL A 377 16.37 15.60 -1.63
C VAL A 377 15.07 15.97 -2.33
N ALA A 378 14.83 17.27 -2.48
CA ALA A 378 13.78 17.76 -3.37
C ALA A 378 14.36 17.90 -4.79
N TYR A 379 13.66 17.35 -5.77
CA TYR A 379 14.08 17.33 -7.17
C TYR A 379 13.01 17.96 -8.05
N ASN A 380 13.40 18.99 -8.80
CA ASN A 380 12.51 19.63 -9.77
C ASN A 380 12.54 18.87 -11.10
N ILE A 381 11.41 18.28 -11.50
CA ILE A 381 11.33 17.44 -12.71
C ILE A 381 11.45 18.23 -14.02
N ALA A 382 11.18 19.54 -14.00
CA ALA A 382 11.22 20.40 -15.18
C ALA A 382 12.63 20.97 -15.43
N THR A 383 13.36 21.31 -14.36
CA THR A 383 14.68 21.97 -14.45
C THR A 383 15.86 21.06 -14.11
N GLY A 384 15.62 19.93 -13.45
CA GLY A 384 16.66 19.06 -12.90
C GLY A 384 17.35 19.61 -11.66
N ALA A 385 16.86 20.72 -11.09
CA ALA A 385 17.42 21.32 -9.89
C ALA A 385 17.23 20.40 -8.67
N ARG A 386 18.27 20.32 -7.82
CA ARG A 386 18.28 19.53 -6.58
C ARG A 386 18.46 20.42 -5.36
N ARG A 387 17.57 20.32 -4.39
CA ARG A 387 17.75 20.89 -3.04
C ARG A 387 17.99 19.74 -2.07
N ARG A 388 19.23 19.59 -1.62
CA ARG A 388 19.64 18.54 -0.67
C ARG A 388 19.46 19.03 0.76
N SER A 389 18.90 18.18 1.61
CA SER A 389 18.81 18.40 3.06
C SER A 389 20.02 17.80 3.79
N THR A 390 20.08 18.04 5.11
CA THR A 390 20.98 17.35 6.05
C THR A 390 20.27 16.22 6.82
N ILE A 391 18.99 15.96 6.52
CA ILE A 391 18.15 15.01 7.24
C ILE A 391 18.51 13.59 6.78
N LYS A 392 18.98 12.77 7.72
CA LYS A 392 19.35 11.38 7.46
C LYS A 392 18.13 10.48 7.54
N VAL A 393 17.90 9.72 6.47
CA VAL A 393 16.79 8.78 6.34
C VAL A 393 17.35 7.46 5.85
N PRO A 394 17.47 6.44 6.72
CA PRO A 394 18.00 5.14 6.31
C PRO A 394 17.03 4.40 5.37
N ASP A 395 15.72 4.61 5.54
CA ASP A 395 14.65 3.92 4.82
C ASP A 395 13.54 4.93 4.42
N PRO A 396 13.12 5.00 3.14
CA PRO A 396 12.04 5.89 2.70
C PRO A 396 10.70 5.66 3.42
N ALA A 397 10.42 4.46 3.95
CA ALA A 397 9.20 4.18 4.71
C ALA A 397 9.08 5.02 6.00
N LEU A 398 10.16 5.66 6.44
CA LEU A 398 10.19 6.55 7.59
C LEU A 398 9.74 7.98 7.27
N VAL A 399 9.44 8.29 6.01
CA VAL A 399 9.16 9.66 5.55
C VAL A 399 7.77 9.76 4.98
N PHE A 400 7.07 10.83 5.34
CA PHE A 400 5.70 11.08 4.92
C PHE A 400 5.57 12.51 4.40
N VAL A 401 4.92 12.68 3.26
CA VAL A 401 4.54 13.99 2.69
C VAL A 401 3.03 14.13 2.80
N ARG A 402 2.54 15.17 3.48
CA ARG A 402 1.10 15.37 3.74
C ARG A 402 0.60 16.75 3.39
#